data_AF-A0A819T0M5-F1
#
_entry.id   AF-A0A819T0M5-F1
#
_cell.length_a   1.000
_cell.length_b   1.000
_cell.length_c   1.000
_cell.angle_alpha   90.00
_cell.angle_beta   90.00
_cell.angle_gamma   90.00
#
_symmetry.space_group_name_H-M   'P 1'
#
loop_
_entity.id
_entity.type
_entity.pdbx_description
1 polymer ?
#
loop_
_entity_poly.entity_id
_entity_poly.type
_entity_poly.pdbx_seq_one_letter_code
_entity_poly.pdbx_strand_id
1 'polypeptide(L)' 'MASTSTISNTNAKILIAVWLDANVNINEDNRNAQIQLRSFINRLKTFESINECEKYIRSASPQEQHLLIVSGRLGREL' A
#
# COMPACT_ATOMS: atom_id res chain seq x y z
N MET A 1 36.05 13.01 27.42
CA MET A 1 35.72 12.71 26.01
C MET A 1 34.80 11.50 26.03
N ALA A 2 33.49 11.70 25.84
CA ALA A 2 32.53 10.60 25.74
C ALA A 2 31.83 10.75 24.39
N SER A 3 32.14 9.83 23.47
CA SER A 3 31.56 9.77 22.14
C SER A 3 30.09 9.34 22.29
N THR A 4 29.18 10.28 22.12
CA THR A 4 27.74 10.01 22.06
C THR A 4 27.44 9.25 20.79
N SER A 5 26.98 8.01 20.97
CA SER A 5 26.52 7.09 19.94
C SER A 5 25.59 7.81 18.96
N THR A 6 25.94 7.78 17.68
CA THR A 6 25.09 8.19 16.57
C THR A 6 23.77 7.44 16.67
N ILE A 7 22.70 8.15 17.04
CA ILE A 7 21.34 7.64 16.98
C ILE A 7 21.08 7.37 15.50
N SER A 8 21.14 6.10 15.13
CA SER A 8 20.76 5.61 13.81
C SER A 8 19.35 6.10 13.54
N ASN A 9 19.23 7.12 12.69
CA ASN A 9 17.97 7.67 12.25
C ASN A 9 17.33 6.61 11.34
N THR A 10 16.68 5.63 11.94
CA THR A 10 15.88 4.62 11.25
C THR A 10 14.72 5.35 10.62
N ASN A 11 14.92 5.83 9.39
CA ASN A 11 13.89 6.39 8.54
C ASN A 11 12.70 5.42 8.56
N ALA A 12 11.61 5.81 9.23
CA ALA A 12 10.42 4.99 9.34
C ALA A 12 9.89 4.76 7.92
N LYS A 13 10.05 3.54 7.40
CA LYS A 13 9.56 3.19 6.08
C LYS A 13 8.03 3.24 6.11
N ILE A 14 7.45 4.02 5.22
CA ILE A 14 6.00 4.15 5.10
C ILE A 14 5.50 2.92 4.36
N LEU A 15 4.68 2.10 5.01
CA LEU A 15 4.02 0.95 4.39
C LEU A 15 2.68 1.37 3.81
N ILE A 16 2.55 1.26 2.50
CA ILE A 16 1.35 1.60 1.74
C ILE A 16 0.77 0.32 1.16
N ALA A 17 -0.47 -0.01 1.51
CA ALA A 17 -1.20 -1.06 0.82
C ALA A 17 -1.90 -0.45 -0.41
N VAL A 18 -1.73 -1.10 -1.55
CA VAL A 18 -2.38 -0.79 -2.82
C VAL A 18 -3.28 -1.97 -3.15
N TRP A 19 -4.59 -1.75 -3.20
CA TRP A 19 -5.57 -2.79 -3.46
C TRP A 19 -6.26 -2.53 -4.80
N LEU A 20 -5.95 -3.37 -5.78
CA LEU A 20 -6.57 -3.36 -7.10
C LEU A 20 -7.60 -4.48 -7.22
N ASP A 21 -8.88 -4.10 -7.19
CA ASP A 21 -10.02 -4.99 -7.38
C ASP A 21 -11.21 -4.16 -7.91
N ALA A 22 -11.88 -4.64 -8.96
CA ALA A 22 -13.00 -3.95 -9.58
C ALA A 22 -14.20 -3.74 -8.64
N ASN A 23 -14.29 -4.52 -7.56
CA ASN A 23 -15.34 -4.48 -6.56
C ASN A 23 -14.83 -4.04 -5.18
N VAL A 24 -13.61 -3.47 -5.10
CA VAL A 24 -12.94 -3.14 -3.83
C VAL A 24 -13.78 -2.27 -2.89
N ASN A 25 -14.69 -1.45 -3.42
CA ASN A 25 -15.53 -0.53 -2.64
C ASN A 25 -17.01 -0.96 -2.52
N ILE A 26 -17.40 -2.05 -3.19
CA ILE A 26 -18.81 -2.38 -3.44
C ILE A 26 -19.40 -3.29 -2.36
N ASN A 27 -18.69 -4.34 -1.94
CA ASN A 27 -19.21 -5.28 -0.94
C ASN A 27 -18.82 -4.91 0.50
N GLU A 28 -19.59 -5.41 1.47
CA GLU A 28 -19.36 -5.17 2.90
C GLU A 28 -18.09 -5.85 3.41
N ASP A 29 -17.78 -7.04 2.89
CA ASP A 29 -16.57 -7.79 3.26
C ASP A 29 -15.29 -7.02 2.91
N ASN A 30 -15.21 -6.39 1.72
CA ASN A 30 -14.04 -5.57 1.37
C ASN A 30 -13.97 -4.34 2.26
N ARG A 31 -15.09 -3.70 2.61
CA ARG A 31 -15.08 -2.57 3.55
C ARG A 31 -14.53 -3.00 4.92
N ASN A 32 -14.96 -4.15 5.43
CA ASN A 32 -14.45 -4.71 6.68
C ASN A 32 -12.96 -5.03 6.58
N ALA A 33 -12.51 -5.64 5.48
CA ALA A 33 -11.10 -5.91 5.23
C ALA A 33 -10.27 -4.62 5.11
N GLN A 34 -10.79 -3.56 4.46
CA GLN A 34 -10.13 -2.26 4.40
C GLN A 34 -9.97 -1.64 5.80
N ILE A 35 -10.98 -1.77 6.68
CA ILE A 35 -10.89 -1.29 8.07
C ILE A 35 -9.80 -2.05 8.83
N GLN A 36 -9.76 -3.38 8.70
CA GLN A 36 -8.73 -4.20 9.34
C GLN A 36 -7.34 -3.87 8.78
N LEU A 37 -7.17 -3.70 7.47
CA LEU A 37 -5.89 -3.33 6.89
C LEU A 37 -5.36 -2.01 7.47
N ARG A 38 -6.23 -1.00 7.60
CA ARG A 38 -5.86 0.32 8.15
C ARG A 38 -5.35 0.28 9.59
N SER A 39 -5.54 -0.81 10.35
CA SER A 39 -4.94 -0.93 11.69
C SER A 39 -3.47 -1.38 11.66
N PHE A 40 -2.98 -1.94 10.55
CA PHE A 40 -1.62 -2.48 10.41
C PHE A 40 -0.71 -1.67 9.47
N ILE A 41 -1.29 -0.89 8.55
CA ILE A 41 -0.56 -0.16 7.50
C ILE A 41 -0.73 1.35 7.63
N ASN A 42 0.24 2.13 7.14
CA ASN A 42 0.19 3.59 7.25
C ASN A 42 -0.87 4.19 6.32
N ARG A 43 -1.00 3.68 5.09
CA ARG A 43 -1.88 4.24 4.06
C ARG A 43 -2.46 3.14 3.20
N LEU A 44 -3.78 3.17 2.99
CA LEU A 44 -4.48 2.27 2.08
C LEU A 44 -4.91 3.06 0.84
N LYS A 45 -4.61 2.55 -0.34
CA LYS A 45 -5.08 3.05 -1.64
C LYS A 45 -5.84 1.94 -2.35
N THR A 46 -7.03 2.25 -2.84
CA THR A 46 -7.88 1.31 -3.57
C THR A 46 -8.03 1.77 -5.01
N PHE A 47 -8.07 0.83 -5.94
CA PHE A 47 -8.20 1.07 -7.38
C PHE A 47 -9.15 0.03 -7.97
N GLU A 48 -10.05 0.47 -8.84
CA GLU A 48 -10.94 -0.41 -9.62
C GLU A 48 -10.42 -0.60 -11.05
N SER A 49 -9.46 0.23 -11.47
CA SER A 49 -8.84 0.25 -12.80
C SER A 49 -7.33 -0.03 -12.73
N ILE A 50 -6.84 -0.93 -13.59
CA ILE A 50 -5.41 -1.24 -13.72
C ILE A 50 -4.62 0.02 -14.09
N ASN A 51 -5.11 0.82 -15.03
CA ASN A 51 -4.40 2.00 -15.53
C ASN A 51 -4.15 3.05 -14.43
N GLU A 52 -5.12 3.25 -13.55
CA GLU A 52 -4.98 4.19 -12.42
C GLU A 52 -4.00 3.65 -11.37
N CYS A 53 -4.08 2.35 -11.08
CA CYS A 53 -3.18 1.67 -10.17
C CYS A 53 -1.74 1.71 -10.68
N GLU A 54 -1.52 1.41 -11.95
CA GLU A 54 -0.21 1.43 -12.59
C GLU A 54 0.39 2.84 -12.57
N LYS A 55 -0.40 3.86 -12.92
CA LYS A 55 0.03 5.26 -12.86
C LYS A 55 0.46 5.66 -11.45
N TYR A 56 -0.29 5.23 -10.43
CA TYR A 56 0.07 5.49 -9.03
C TYR A 56 1.39 4.82 -8.66
N ILE A 57 1.54 3.52 -8.92
CA ILE A 57 2.76 2.76 -8.58
C ILE A 57 3.99 3.34 -9.28
N ARG A 58 3.88 3.76 -10.55
CA ARG A 58 4.98 4.40 -11.28
C ARG A 58 5.39 5.76 -10.72
N SER A 59 4.50 6.43 -9.99
CA SER A 59 4.77 7.72 -9.34
C SER A 59 5.26 7.60 -7.88
N ALA A 60 5.39 6.38 -7.36
CA ALA A 60 5.78 6.10 -5.99
C ALA A 60 7.18 6.63 -5.63
N SER A 61 7.33 7.14 -4.41
CA SER A 61 8.64 7.56 -3.88
C SER A 61 9.49 6.34 -3.50
N PRO A 62 10.82 6.37 -3.70
CA PRO A 62 11.73 5.30 -3.26
C PRO A 62 11.69 5.01 -1.74
N GLN A 63 11.15 5.93 -0.94
CA GLN A 63 11.02 5.80 0.51
C GLN A 63 9.75 5.05 0.94
N GLU A 64 8.82 4.81 0.01
CA GLU A 64 7.54 4.16 0.25
C GLU A 64 7.63 2.66 -0.10
N GLN A 65 7.28 1.80 0.86
CA GLN A 65 7.11 0.37 0.59
C GLN A 65 5.67 0.09 0.22
N HIS A 66 5.47 -0.54 -0.93
CA HIS A 66 4.16 -0.85 -1.47
C HIS A 66 3.84 -2.34 -1.30
N LEU A 67 2.72 -2.66 -0.66
CA LEU A 67 2.11 -4.00 -0.64
C LEU A 67 0.96 -4.00 -1.66
N LEU A 68 1.13 -4.71 -2.78
CA LEU A 68 0.11 -4.83 -3.80
C LEU A 68 -0.81 -6.03 -3.53
N ILE A 69 -2.09 -5.75 -3.34
CA ILE A 69 -3.18 -6.72 -3.21
C ILE A 69 -3.96 -6.67 -4.52
N VAL A 70 -3.97 -7.79 -5.25
CA VAL A 70 -4.65 -7.90 -6.55
C VAL A 70 -5.60 -9.08 -6.54
N SER A 71 -6.76 -8.90 -7.17
CA SER A 71 -7.64 -10.03 -7.47
C SER A 71 -6.97 -10.93 -8.51
N GLY A 72 -7.20 -12.25 -8.43
CA GLY A 72 -6.55 -13.21 -9.33
C GLY A 72 -6.84 -12.99 -10.81
N ARG A 73 -7.91 -12.27 -11.15
CA ARG A 73 -8.19 -11.84 -12.53
C ARG A 73 -7.27 -10.71 -12.98
N LEU A 74 -7.21 -9.63 -12.20
CA LEU A 74 -6.42 -8.44 -12.56
C LEU A 74 -4.92 -8.68 -12.44
N GLY A 75 -4.49 -9.57 -11.54
CA GLY A 75 -3.07 -9.96 -11.43
C GLY A 75 -2.50 -10.67 -12.66
N ARG A 76 -3.33 -11.17 -13.59
CA ARG A 76 -2.87 -11.75 -14.87
C ARG A 76 -2.71 -10.72 -15.99
N GLU A 77 -3.25 -9.52 -15.80
CA GLU A 77 -3.22 -8.43 -16.77
C GLU A 77 -2.11 -7.40 -16.48
N LEU A 78 -1.43 -7.57 -15.33
CA LEU A 78 -0.28 -6.77 -14.87
C LEU A 78 1.05 -7.36 -15.34
#